data_AF-A0AB40BJN2-F1
#
_entry.id   AF-A0AB40BJN2-F1
#
_cell.length_a   1.000
_cell.length_b   1.000
_cell.length_c   1.000
_cell.angle_alpha   90.00
_cell.angle_beta   90.00
_cell.angle_gamma   90.00
#
_symmetry.space_group_name_H-M   'P 1'
#
loop_
_entity.id
_entity.type
_entity.pdbx_description
1 polymer ?
#
loop_
_entity_poly.entity_id
_entity_poly.type
_entity_poly.pdbx_seq_one_letter_code
_entity_poly.pdbx_strand_id
1 'polypeptide(L)'
;METLFYELSIFANQALDDQHFDPSKIEDLMALFEQEAYISSSSSELHHETTMTKVENQLNALMDEAMEEYYKCCDEAERCCQEEMSALLDAAERAKKLGQSLSCAASILSKKYIDAARSSAVATMKSAFSSVSKVHPNNY
;
A
#
# COMPACT_ATOMS: atom_id res chain seq x y z
N MET A 1 -34.24 25.23 34.56
CA MET A 1 -35.47 24.56 34.08
C MET A 1 -36.29 23.87 35.19
N GLU A 2 -35.77 22.92 35.97
CA GLU A 2 -36.54 22.21 37.03
C GLU A 2 -37.21 23.14 38.07
N THR A 3 -36.52 24.20 38.49
CA THR A 3 -37.06 25.19 39.43
C THR A 3 -38.26 25.94 38.84
N LEU A 4 -38.27 26.20 37.53
CA LEU A 4 -39.38 26.87 36.86
C LEU A 4 -40.61 25.94 36.79
N PHE A 5 -40.42 24.64 36.58
CA PHE A 5 -41.51 23.65 36.64
C PHE A 5 -42.11 23.54 38.04
N TYR A 6 -41.28 23.62 39.08
CA TYR A 6 -41.73 23.66 40.46
C TYR A 6 -42.57 24.91 40.76
N GLU A 7 -42.12 26.10 40.36
CA GLU A 7 -42.88 27.35 40.51
C GLU A 7 -44.19 27.32 39.71
N LEU A 8 -44.17 26.76 38.49
CA LEU A 8 -45.36 26.61 37.68
C LEU A 8 -46.40 25.73 38.37
N SER A 9 -45.97 24.64 39.01
CA SER A 9 -46.86 23.77 39.77
C SER A 9 -47.49 24.52 40.96
N ILE A 10 -46.73 25.36 41.66
CA ILE A 10 -47.24 26.18 42.76
C ILE A 10 -48.29 27.18 42.25
N PHE A 11 -47.98 27.94 41.21
CA PHE A 11 -48.89 28.95 40.67
C PHE A 11 -50.13 28.33 40.01
N ALA A 12 -49.99 27.18 39.35
CA ALA A 12 -51.13 26.46 38.79
C ALA A 12 -52.09 25.96 39.88
N ASN A 13 -51.56 25.44 41.00
CA ASN A 13 -52.40 25.04 42.13
C ASN A 13 -53.08 26.27 42.79
N GLN A 14 -52.35 27.38 42.95
CA GLN A 14 -52.92 28.62 43.51
C GLN A 14 -54.03 29.22 42.63
N ALA A 15 -53.89 29.16 41.30
CA ALA A 15 -54.91 29.63 40.37
C ALA A 15 -56.21 28.82 40.42
N LEU A 16 -56.18 27.58 40.92
CA LEU A 16 -57.37 26.73 41.09
C LEU A 16 -58.11 27.03 42.39
N ASP A 17 -57.39 27.37 43.46
CA ASP A 17 -57.94 27.52 44.80
C ASP A 17 -58.25 28.99 45.19
N ASP A 18 -57.57 29.98 44.59
CA ASP A 18 -57.70 31.40 44.91
C ASP A 18 -58.49 32.18 43.84
N GLN A 19 -59.67 32.70 44.21
CA GLN A 19 -60.52 33.53 43.33
C GLN A 19 -59.93 34.92 43.01
N HIS A 20 -58.93 35.37 43.75
CA HIS A 20 -58.22 36.64 43.54
C HIS A 20 -56.81 36.45 42.98
N PHE A 21 -56.51 35.26 42.45
CA PHE A 21 -55.23 34.98 41.82
C PHE A 21 -54.94 36.00 40.72
N ASP A 22 -53.69 36.48 40.69
CA ASP A 22 -53.19 37.40 39.68
C ASP A 22 -52.57 36.62 38.50
N PRO A 23 -53.21 36.59 37.32
CA PRO A 23 -52.72 35.83 36.18
C PRO A 23 -51.37 36.29 35.65
N SER A 24 -50.97 37.55 35.90
CA SER A 24 -49.69 38.09 35.43
C SER A 24 -48.48 37.31 35.94
N LYS A 25 -48.60 36.67 37.11
CA LYS A 25 -47.55 35.80 37.68
C LYS A 25 -47.23 34.59 36.79
N ILE A 26 -48.24 34.04 36.11
CA ILE A 26 -48.02 32.93 35.16
C ILE A 26 -47.37 33.47 33.88
N GLU A 27 -47.78 34.64 33.40
CA GLU A 27 -47.17 35.28 32.22
C GLU A 27 -45.69 35.61 32.46
N ASP A 28 -45.35 36.19 33.62
CA ASP A 28 -43.97 36.47 34.02
C ASP A 28 -43.13 35.18 34.10
N LEU A 29 -43.71 34.11 34.65
CA LEU A 29 -43.04 32.80 34.71
C LEU A 29 -42.87 32.17 33.32
N MET A 30 -43.83 32.35 32.41
CA MET A 30 -43.74 31.89 31.03
C MET A 30 -42.63 32.61 30.26
N ALA A 31 -42.43 33.91 30.50
CA ALA A 31 -41.32 34.66 29.92
C ALA A 31 -39.95 34.10 30.36
N LEU A 32 -39.82 33.66 31.62
CA LEU A 32 -38.62 32.99 32.13
C LEU A 32 -38.39 31.61 31.47
N PHE A 33 -39.46 30.85 31.22
CA PHE A 33 -39.37 29.59 30.46
C PHE A 33 -38.89 29.80 29.03
N GLU A 34 -39.39 30.81 28.33
CA GLU A 34 -38.97 31.14 26.98
C GLU A 34 -37.49 31.52 26.93
N GLN A 35 -37.04 32.34 27.88
CA GLN A 35 -35.64 32.74 28.01
C GLN A 35 -34.73 31.53 28.29
N GLU A 36 -35.08 30.68 29.25
CA GLU A 36 -34.31 29.47 29.60
C GLU A 36 -34.26 28.48 28.42
N ALA A 37 -35.38 28.30 27.70
CA ALA A 37 -35.44 27.44 26.51
C ALA A 37 -34.54 27.96 25.39
N TYR A 38 -34.53 29.28 25.15
CA TYR A 38 -33.66 29.90 24.17
C TYR A 38 -32.17 29.73 24.52
N ILE A 39 -31.80 29.97 25.78
CA ILE A 39 -30.42 29.79 26.26
C ILE A 39 -29.99 28.31 26.12
N SER A 40 -30.86 27.37 26.49
CA SER A 40 -30.55 25.95 26.39
C SER A 40 -30.39 25.47 24.94
N SER A 41 -31.24 25.93 24.01
CA SER A 41 -31.13 25.57 22.60
C SER A 41 -29.87 26.15 21.98
N SER A 42 -29.64 27.45 22.17
CA SER A 42 -28.45 28.14 21.63
C SER A 42 -27.14 27.57 22.17
N SER A 43 -27.09 27.21 23.46
CA SER A 43 -25.92 26.56 24.05
C SER A 43 -25.68 25.15 23.48
N SER A 44 -26.74 24.39 23.23
CA SER A 44 -26.63 23.04 22.64
C SER A 44 -26.17 23.10 21.19
N GLU A 45 -26.68 24.05 20.41
CA GLU A 45 -26.30 24.28 19.01
C GLU A 45 -24.84 24.72 18.90
N LEU A 46 -24.40 25.68 19.72
CA LEU A 46 -23.00 26.12 19.77
C LEU A 46 -22.04 24.99 20.18
N HIS A 47 -22.42 24.19 21.19
CA HIS A 47 -21.62 23.04 21.58
C HIS A 47 -21.53 22.00 20.45
N HIS A 48 -22.64 21.74 19.77
CA HIS A 48 -22.65 20.81 18.65
C HIS A 48 -21.77 21.31 17.50
N GLU A 49 -21.92 22.57 17.10
CA GLU A 49 -21.12 23.17 16.02
C GLU A 49 -19.62 23.14 16.35
N THR A 50 -19.22 23.58 17.54
CA THR A 50 -17.81 23.57 17.96
C THR A 50 -17.23 22.16 18.02
N THR A 51 -18.00 21.16 18.48
CA THR A 51 -17.55 19.76 18.48
C THR A 51 -17.43 19.21 17.06
N MET A 52 -18.37 19.53 16.17
CA MET A 52 -18.36 19.06 14.79
C MET A 52 -17.17 19.63 14.02
N THR A 53 -16.93 20.94 14.12
CA THR A 53 -15.76 21.58 13.50
C THR A 53 -14.46 21.02 14.05
N LYS A 54 -14.38 20.71 15.35
CA LYS A 54 -13.18 20.08 15.93
C LYS A 54 -12.93 18.69 15.35
N VAL A 55 -13.98 17.87 15.23
CA VAL A 55 -13.88 16.52 14.65
C VAL A 55 -13.50 16.60 13.17
N GLU A 56 -14.09 17.51 12.41
CA GLU A 56 -13.73 17.73 10.99
C GLU A 56 -12.27 18.15 10.84
N ASN A 57 -11.78 19.06 11.67
CA ASN A 57 -10.38 19.48 11.63
C ASN A 57 -9.43 18.33 11.98
N GLN A 58 -9.79 17.49 12.96
CA GLN A 58 -9.01 16.30 13.29
C GLN A 58 -9.01 15.27 12.15
N LEU A 59 -10.16 15.05 11.52
CA LEU A 59 -10.27 14.16 10.37
C LEU A 59 -9.43 14.66 9.20
N ASN A 60 -9.50 15.95 8.89
CA ASN A 60 -8.71 16.55 7.82
C ASN A 60 -7.20 16.42 8.10
N ALA A 61 -6.76 16.70 9.32
CA ALA A 61 -5.35 16.55 9.69
C ALA A 61 -4.86 15.10 9.53
N LEU A 62 -5.66 14.11 9.96
CA LEU A 62 -5.32 12.69 9.79
C LEU A 62 -5.31 12.28 8.31
N MET A 63 -6.23 12.81 7.51
CA MET A 63 -6.28 12.55 6.08
C MET A 63 -5.07 13.15 5.36
N ASP A 64 -4.69 14.38 5.70
CA ASP A 64 -3.52 15.04 5.11
C ASP A 64 -2.23 14.27 5.45
N GLU A 65 -2.06 13.86 6.72
CA GLU A 65 -0.93 13.02 7.15
C GLU A 65 -0.91 11.68 6.41
N ALA A 66 -2.04 10.97 6.34
CA ALA A 66 -2.13 9.69 5.64
C ALA A 66 -1.83 9.83 4.13
N MET A 67 -2.27 10.92 3.51
CA MET A 67 -2.01 11.19 2.10
C MET A 67 -0.53 11.53 1.86
N GLU A 68 0.10 12.31 2.74
CA GLU A 68 1.54 12.60 2.67
C GLU A 68 2.37 11.31 2.77
N GLU A 69 2.06 10.45 3.74
CA GLU A 69 2.71 9.14 3.87
C GLU A 69 2.47 8.25 2.64
N TYR A 70 1.25 8.24 2.10
CA TYR A 70 0.92 7.47 0.91
C TYR A 70 1.76 7.92 -0.29
N TYR A 71 1.85 9.23 -0.55
CA TYR A 71 2.65 9.75 -1.66
C TYR A 71 4.13 9.40 -1.50
N LYS A 72 4.68 9.57 -0.29
CA LYS A 72 6.06 9.20 -0.01
C LYS A 72 6.31 7.72 -0.24
N CYS A 73 5.39 6.86 0.19
CA CYS A 73 5.48 5.41 -0.03
C CYS A 73 5.45 5.07 -1.53
N CYS A 74 4.55 5.70 -2.31
CA CYS A 74 4.50 5.52 -3.75
C CYS A 74 5.80 5.93 -4.44
N ASP A 75 6.35 7.09 -4.10
CA ASP A 75 7.61 7.59 -4.67
C ASP A 75 8.79 6.66 -4.33
N GLU A 76 8.86 6.18 -3.08
CA GLU A 76 9.87 5.23 -2.64
C GLU A 76 9.73 3.88 -3.37
N ALA A 77 8.50 3.39 -3.54
CA ALA A 77 8.22 2.15 -4.27
C ALA A 77 8.59 2.27 -5.75
N GLU A 78 8.28 3.38 -6.40
CA GLU A 78 8.65 3.63 -7.79
C GLU A 78 10.17 3.69 -7.96
N ARG A 79 10.86 4.43 -7.08
CA ARG A 79 12.34 4.50 -7.09
C ARG A 79 12.96 3.11 -6.92
N CYS A 80 12.51 2.34 -5.93
CA CYS A 80 13.00 0.98 -5.70
C CYS A 80 12.75 0.08 -6.92
N CYS A 81 11.56 0.15 -7.52
CA CYS A 81 11.23 -0.61 -8.73
C CYS A 81 12.15 -0.27 -9.91
N GLN A 82 12.43 1.02 -10.13
CA GLN A 82 13.35 1.47 -11.18
C GLN A 82 14.79 0.99 -10.93
N GLU A 83 15.25 1.05 -9.68
CA GLU A 83 16.57 0.57 -9.27
C GLU A 83 16.72 -0.95 -9.47
N GLU A 84 15.73 -1.73 -9.04
CA GLU A 84 15.71 -3.18 -9.24
C GLU A 84 15.65 -3.56 -10.71
N MET A 85 14.81 -2.87 -11.50
CA MET A 85 14.70 -3.10 -12.93
C MET A 85 16.03 -2.84 -13.65
N SER A 86 16.71 -1.73 -13.31
CA SER A 86 18.03 -1.42 -13.85
C SER A 86 19.06 -2.49 -13.48
N ALA A 87 19.09 -2.93 -12.22
CA ALA A 87 19.98 -3.98 -11.76
C ALA A 87 19.74 -5.32 -12.49
N LEU A 88 18.47 -5.67 -12.73
CA LEU A 88 18.08 -6.88 -13.47
C LEU A 88 18.51 -6.81 -14.94
N LEU A 89 18.31 -5.67 -15.61
CA LEU A 89 18.75 -5.47 -16.99
C LEU A 89 20.28 -5.62 -17.11
N ASP A 90 21.03 -5.04 -16.17
CA ASP A 90 22.48 -5.17 -16.12
C ASP A 90 22.93 -6.62 -15.88
N ALA A 91 22.26 -7.33 -14.96
CA ALA A 91 22.53 -8.73 -14.69
C ALA A 91 22.24 -9.61 -15.93
N ALA A 92 21.13 -9.36 -16.61
CA ALA A 92 20.76 -10.06 -17.83
C ALA A 92 21.76 -9.82 -18.96
N GLU A 93 22.23 -8.58 -19.16
CA GLU A 93 23.22 -8.26 -20.17
C GLU A 93 24.58 -8.89 -19.85
N ARG A 94 24.99 -8.92 -18.58
CA ARG A 94 26.20 -9.65 -18.13
C ARG A 94 26.07 -11.15 -18.41
N ALA A 95 24.93 -11.76 -18.06
CA ALA A 95 24.68 -13.17 -18.32
C ALA A 95 24.70 -13.50 -19.82
N LYS A 96 24.12 -12.64 -20.65
CA LYS A 96 24.14 -12.77 -22.11
C LYS A 96 25.57 -12.73 -22.67
N LYS A 97 26.38 -11.75 -22.27
CA LYS A 97 27.79 -11.65 -22.69
C LYS A 97 28.59 -12.88 -22.26
N LEU A 98 28.37 -13.33 -21.02
CA LEU A 98 29.01 -14.55 -20.52
C LEU A 98 28.61 -15.78 -21.37
N GLY A 99 27.32 -15.97 -21.64
CA GLY A 99 26.81 -17.06 -22.47
C GLY A 99 27.39 -17.05 -23.90
N GLN A 100 27.51 -15.88 -24.52
CA GLN A 100 28.16 -15.73 -25.82
C GLN A 100 29.64 -16.12 -25.79
N SER A 101 30.38 -15.68 -24.77
CA SER A 101 31.80 -16.01 -24.61
C SER A 101 32.02 -17.51 -24.36
N LEU A 102 31.16 -18.12 -23.53
CA LEU A 102 31.21 -19.55 -23.23
C LEU A 102 30.87 -20.38 -24.48
N SER A 103 29.85 -19.98 -25.24
CA SER A 103 29.49 -20.63 -26.50
C SER A 103 30.64 -20.59 -27.52
N CYS A 104 31.32 -19.44 -27.63
CA CYS A 104 32.50 -19.31 -28.49
C CYS A 104 33.63 -20.25 -28.04
N ALA A 105 33.96 -20.27 -26.74
CA ALA A 105 34.99 -21.14 -26.18
C ALA A 105 34.65 -22.63 -26.39
N ALA A 106 33.41 -23.02 -26.13
CA ALA A 106 32.92 -24.38 -26.33
C ALA A 106 32.98 -24.80 -27.81
N SER A 107 32.64 -23.90 -28.74
CA SER A 107 32.75 -24.14 -30.19
C SER A 107 34.20 -24.36 -30.62
N ILE A 108 35.14 -23.56 -30.11
CA ILE A 108 36.58 -23.72 -30.38
C ILE A 108 37.08 -25.06 -29.85
N LEU A 109 36.75 -25.40 -28.60
CA LEU A 109 37.15 -26.67 -27.98
C LEU A 109 36.56 -27.87 -28.72
N SER A 110 35.28 -27.80 -29.08
CA SER A 110 34.60 -28.84 -29.86
C SER A 110 35.27 -29.06 -31.22
N LYS A 111 35.59 -27.98 -31.96
CA LYS A 111 36.34 -28.07 -33.22
C LYS A 111 37.69 -28.75 -33.03
N LYS A 112 38.48 -28.33 -32.02
CA LYS A 112 39.78 -28.95 -31.72
C LYS A 112 39.65 -30.43 -31.38
N TYR A 113 38.63 -30.81 -30.62
CA TYR A 113 38.36 -32.21 -30.28
C TYR A 113 38.03 -33.04 -31.53
N ILE A 114 37.13 -32.53 -32.39
CA ILE A 114 36.77 -33.18 -33.65
C ILE A 114 38.01 -33.34 -34.57
N ASP A 115 38.84 -32.30 -34.69
CA ASP A 115 40.06 -32.35 -35.50
C ASP A 115 41.08 -33.37 -34.97
N ALA A 116 41.23 -33.46 -33.64
CA ALA A 116 42.08 -34.47 -33.01
C ALA A 116 41.54 -35.88 -33.23
N ALA A 117 40.22 -36.08 -33.04
CA ALA A 117 39.56 -37.36 -33.30
C ALA A 117 39.71 -37.80 -34.76
N ARG A 118 39.54 -36.86 -35.70
CA ARG A 118 39.74 -37.10 -37.14
C ARG A 118 41.18 -37.48 -37.45
N SER A 119 42.16 -36.76 -36.89
CA SER A 119 43.58 -37.04 -37.09
C SER A 119 43.96 -38.43 -36.55
N SER A 120 43.43 -38.79 -35.37
CA SER A 120 43.61 -40.12 -34.77
C SER A 120 42.98 -41.23 -35.61
N ALA A 121 41.77 -41.02 -36.13
CA ALA A 121 41.11 -41.99 -37.02
C ALA A 121 41.92 -42.21 -38.31
N VAL A 122 42.41 -41.14 -38.94
CA VAL A 122 43.26 -41.23 -40.14
C VAL A 122 44.57 -41.97 -39.83
N ALA A 123 45.21 -41.68 -38.70
CA ALA A 123 46.42 -42.37 -38.27
C ALA A 123 46.16 -43.88 -38.05
N THR A 124 45.06 -44.22 -37.36
CA THR A 124 44.64 -45.61 -37.13
C THR A 124 44.35 -46.34 -38.44
N MET A 125 43.65 -45.71 -39.38
CA MET A 125 43.39 -46.28 -40.71
C MET A 125 44.70 -46.52 -41.47
N LYS A 126 45.60 -45.54 -41.45
CA LYS A 126 46.92 -45.65 -42.10
C LYS A 126 47.75 -46.77 -41.49
N SER A 127 47.77 -46.90 -40.15
CA SER A 127 48.48 -47.98 -39.49
C SER A 127 47.87 -49.34 -39.82
N ALA A 128 46.54 -49.49 -39.77
CA ALA A 128 45.86 -50.73 -40.10
C ALA A 128 46.16 -51.16 -41.55
N PHE A 129 46.09 -50.23 -42.51
CA PHE A 129 46.45 -50.50 -43.90
C PHE A 129 47.91 -50.93 -44.06
N SER A 130 48.84 -50.26 -43.38
CA SER A 130 50.26 -50.64 -43.40
C SER A 130 50.51 -52.00 -42.75
N SER A 131 49.72 -52.40 -41.75
CA SER A 131 49.80 -53.71 -41.11
C SER A 131 49.24 -54.83 -42.00
N VAL A 132 48.16 -54.57 -42.74
CA VAL A 132 47.61 -55.51 -43.74
C VAL A 132 48.64 -55.78 -44.85
N SER A 133 49.42 -54.78 -45.26
CA SER A 133 50.50 -54.95 -46.26
C SER A 133 51.72 -55.75 -45.77
N LYS A 134 51.81 -56.05 -44.46
CA LYS A 134 52.93 -56.79 -43.83
C LYS A 134 52.58 -58.24 -43.47
N VAL A 135 51.36 -58.71 -43.74
CA VAL A 135 51.01 -60.11 -43.55
C VAL A 135 51.71 -60.94 -44.64
N HIS A 136 52.71 -61.73 -44.25
CA HIS A 136 53.39 -62.66 -45.16
C HIS A 136 52.38 -63.64 -45.75
N PRO A 137 52.38 -63.88 -47.08
CA PRO A 137 51.63 -64.99 -47.63
C PRO A 137 52.23 -66.30 -47.08
N ASN A 138 51.44 -67.05 -46.33
CA ASN A 138 51.77 -68.42 -45.99
C ASN A 138 51.68 -69.23 -47.30
N ASN A 139 52.83 -69.49 -47.91
CA ASN A 139 52.94 -70.39 -49.06
C ASN A 139 52.79 -71.83 -48.55
N TYR A 140 51.75 -72.53 -49.00
CA TYR A 140 51.72 -73.99 -49.14
C TYR A 140 51.94 -74.33 -50.62
#